data_AF-A0A0C9SES3-F1
#
_entry.id   AF-A0A0C9SES3-F1
#
_cell.length_a   1.000
_cell.length_b   1.000
_cell.length_c   1.000
_cell.angle_alpha   90.00
_cell.angle_beta   90.00
_cell.angle_gamma   90.00
#
_symmetry.space_group_name_H-M   'P 1'
#
loop_
_entity.id
_entity.type
_entity.pdbx_description
1 polymer ?
#
loop_
_entity_poly.entity_id
_entity_poly.type
_entity_poly.pdbx_seq_one_letter_code
_entity_poly.pdbx_strand_id
1 'polypeptide(L)'
;MKLTVFFLARTALLAICSTRMCILAKGDDDHIEWGPQSSGECSSSAGCGYGSCCLRDSNRRQCGPLAGIGQYCSEKKNTDGEVYEGYCPCEEPFTCGDKSEGIRICEAP
;
A
#
# COMPACT_ATOMS: atom_id res chain seq x y z
N MET A 1 46.29 26.87 -2.09
CA MET A 1 45.77 28.05 -2.81
C MET A 1 46.44 28.15 -4.18
N LYS A 2 45.70 27.89 -5.26
CA LYS A 2 45.87 28.52 -6.58
C LYS A 2 44.70 28.06 -7.45
N LEU A 3 43.66 28.89 -7.39
CA LEU A 3 42.49 28.90 -8.28
C LEU A 3 42.86 29.71 -9.53
N THR A 4 42.16 29.41 -10.63
CA THR A 4 41.93 30.22 -11.85
C THR A 4 43.14 30.37 -12.80
N VAL A 5 43.04 30.43 -14.13
CA VAL A 5 42.08 31.01 -15.09
C VAL A 5 42.34 30.25 -16.43
N PHE A 6 41.39 29.52 -17.03
CA PHE A 6 40.41 29.96 -18.04
C PHE A 6 40.97 30.50 -19.39
N PHE A 7 40.41 29.96 -20.48
CA PHE A 7 40.34 30.47 -21.86
C PHE A 7 41.51 30.30 -22.85
N LEU A 8 41.45 29.19 -23.60
CA LEU A 8 41.61 29.16 -25.08
C LEU A 8 40.77 27.96 -25.60
N ALA A 9 39.45 28.09 -25.77
CA ALA A 9 38.75 28.46 -27.00
C ALA A 9 38.97 27.51 -28.21
N ARG A 10 37.86 26.89 -28.67
CA ARG A 10 37.48 26.42 -30.04
C ARG A 10 37.13 24.92 -30.12
N THR A 11 35.88 24.51 -29.88
CA THR A 11 34.79 24.29 -30.87
C THR A 11 35.12 23.33 -32.03
N ALA A 12 34.68 22.08 -31.91
CA ALA A 12 34.22 21.20 -33.01
C ALA A 12 33.47 20.02 -32.37
N LEU A 13 32.14 20.05 -32.35
CA LEU A 13 31.25 19.39 -33.32
C LEU A 13 30.83 17.98 -32.87
N LEU A 14 29.54 17.90 -32.53
CA LEU A 14 28.69 16.73 -32.41
C LEU A 14 29.06 15.60 -33.38
N ALA A 15 29.37 14.42 -32.84
CA ALA A 15 29.46 13.19 -33.62
C ALA A 15 28.85 12.01 -32.85
N ILE A 16 27.56 11.80 -33.12
CA ILE A 16 26.93 10.51 -33.40
C ILE A 16 26.93 9.47 -32.27
N CYS A 17 25.77 9.38 -31.63
CA CYS A 17 25.22 8.16 -31.05
C CYS A 17 25.35 6.99 -32.05
N SER A 18 26.20 6.00 -31.74
CA SER A 18 26.10 4.66 -32.30
C SER A 18 26.82 3.64 -31.41
N THR A 19 26.00 2.73 -30.90
CA THR A 19 26.30 1.34 -30.54
C THR A 19 27.25 1.07 -29.35
N ARG A 20 26.69 1.05 -28.14
CA ARG A 20 26.34 -0.20 -27.41
C ARG A 20 26.18 0.06 -25.91
N MET A 21 24.98 -0.26 -25.42
CA MET A 21 24.58 -0.41 -24.02
C MET A 21 24.66 0.85 -23.14
N CYS A 22 23.61 1.66 -23.24
CA CYS A 22 23.00 2.17 -22.01
C CYS A 22 22.55 0.93 -21.20
N ILE A 23 23.39 0.45 -20.29
CA ILE A 23 22.89 -0.40 -19.20
C ILE A 23 22.07 0.55 -18.33
N LEU A 24 20.78 0.66 -18.67
CA LEU A 24 19.76 1.02 -17.71
C LEU A 24 20.00 0.09 -16.52
N ALA A 25 20.52 0.65 -15.44
CA ALA A 25 20.34 0.05 -14.12
C ALA A 25 18.82 -0.08 -13.98
N LYS A 26 18.38 -1.32 -14.15
CA LYS A 26 17.04 -1.82 -13.93
C LYS A 26 16.55 -1.16 -12.65
N GLY A 27 15.50 -0.35 -12.77
CA GLY A 27 14.73 0.09 -11.62
C GLY A 27 14.37 -1.18 -10.86
N ASP A 28 14.99 -1.34 -9.71
CA ASP A 28 14.47 -2.18 -8.65
C ASP A 28 13.20 -1.43 -8.22
N ASP A 29 12.04 -1.98 -8.55
CA ASP A 29 10.81 -1.48 -7.99
C ASP A 29 10.83 -1.78 -6.50
N ASP A 30 11.14 -0.76 -5.71
CA ASP A 30 10.82 -0.68 -4.30
C ASP A 30 9.29 -0.67 -4.16
N HIS A 31 8.68 -1.84 -4.37
CA HIS A 31 7.32 -2.12 -3.96
C HIS A 31 7.29 -2.07 -2.43
N ILE A 32 7.00 -0.89 -1.91
CA ILE A 32 6.65 -0.71 -0.50
C ILE A 32 5.29 -1.37 -0.31
N GLU A 33 5.31 -2.62 0.14
CA GLU A 33 4.13 -3.37 0.54
C GLU A 33 3.57 -2.77 1.83
N TRP A 34 2.65 -1.83 1.68
CA TRP A 34 1.91 -1.25 2.81
C TRP A 34 0.83 -2.23 3.28
N GLY A 35 1.19 -3.10 4.22
CA GLY A 35 0.26 -4.02 4.90
C GLY A 35 0.28 -5.45 4.33
N PRO A 36 -0.23 -6.44 5.08
CA PRO A 36 -0.12 -7.84 4.70
C PRO A 36 -0.79 -8.07 3.33
N GLN A 37 -0.03 -8.61 2.37
CA GLN A 37 -0.55 -9.18 1.13
C GLN A 37 -1.44 -10.39 1.42
N SER A 38 -2.66 -10.12 1.84
CA SER A 38 -3.75 -11.09 1.78
C SER A 38 -4.30 -11.08 0.34
N SER A 39 -3.43 -11.30 -0.64
CA SER A 39 -3.79 -11.30 -2.05
C SER A 39 -4.44 -12.64 -2.42
N GLY A 40 -5.70 -12.80 -2.04
CA GLY A 40 -6.49 -13.98 -2.34
C GLY A 40 -7.96 -13.62 -2.49
N GLU A 41 -8.62 -14.22 -3.49
CA GLU A 41 -10.07 -14.18 -3.56
C GLU A 41 -10.66 -14.92 -2.35
N CYS A 42 -11.70 -14.35 -1.74
CA CYS A 42 -12.30 -14.91 -0.54
C CYS A 42 -13.81 -15.02 -0.65
N SER A 43 -14.37 -16.08 -0.07
CA SER A 43 -15.83 -16.20 0.10
C SER A 43 -16.30 -15.73 1.47
N SER A 44 -15.40 -15.76 2.46
CA SER A 44 -15.65 -15.44 3.87
C SER A 44 -14.34 -15.03 4.55
N SER A 45 -14.43 -14.30 5.66
CA SER A 45 -13.23 -13.92 6.45
C SER A 45 -12.43 -15.12 6.97
N ALA A 46 -13.08 -16.28 7.15
CA ALA A 46 -12.40 -17.52 7.53
C ALA A 46 -11.38 -18.01 6.47
N GLY A 47 -11.52 -17.59 5.21
CA GLY A 47 -10.59 -17.94 4.14
C GLY A 47 -9.32 -17.07 4.08
N CYS A 48 -9.26 -15.97 4.85
CA CYS A 48 -8.21 -14.95 4.74
C CYS A 48 -7.03 -15.12 5.71
N GLY A 49 -7.13 -16.08 6.64
CA GLY A 49 -6.15 -16.24 7.71
C GLY A 49 -6.33 -15.24 8.85
N TYR A 50 -5.58 -15.45 9.93
CA TYR A 50 -5.61 -14.58 11.10
C TYR A 50 -5.09 -13.17 10.76
N GLY A 51 -5.68 -12.15 11.40
CA GLY A 51 -5.30 -10.75 11.15
C GLY A 51 -5.83 -10.19 9.83
N SER A 52 -6.69 -10.91 9.13
CA SER A 52 -7.32 -10.47 7.88
C SER A 52 -8.83 -10.65 7.90
N CYS A 53 -9.53 -9.88 7.06
CA CYS A 53 -10.96 -10.05 6.79
C CYS A 53 -11.22 -10.14 5.29
N CYS A 54 -12.39 -10.66 4.91
CA CYS A 54 -12.81 -10.69 3.52
C CYS A 54 -13.58 -9.40 3.19
N LEU A 55 -13.06 -8.59 2.26
CA LEU A 55 -13.67 -7.33 1.83
C LEU A 55 -14.29 -7.48 0.45
N ARG A 56 -15.45 -6.87 0.25
CA ARG A 56 -16.06 -6.70 -1.08
C ARG A 56 -15.63 -5.36 -1.65
N ASP A 57 -14.80 -5.41 -2.70
CA ASP A 57 -14.46 -4.26 -3.54
C ASP A 57 -15.18 -4.38 -4.88
N SER A 58 -16.16 -3.49 -5.11
CA SER A 58 -17.01 -3.48 -6.30
C SER A 58 -17.66 -4.85 -6.59
N ASN A 59 -17.02 -5.68 -7.43
CA ASN A 59 -17.47 -7.00 -7.84
C ASN A 59 -16.53 -8.15 -7.42
N ARG A 60 -15.44 -7.85 -6.71
CA ARG A 60 -14.47 -8.84 -6.25
C ARG A 60 -14.49 -8.92 -4.73
N ARG A 61 -14.17 -10.10 -4.23
CA ARG A 61 -13.96 -10.31 -2.80
C ARG A 61 -12.52 -10.66 -2.61
N GLN A 62 -11.83 -9.88 -1.80
CA GLN A 62 -10.41 -10.07 -1.54
C GLN A 62 -10.14 -9.97 -0.06
N CYS A 63 -9.14 -10.68 0.40
CA CYS A 63 -8.70 -10.51 1.76
C CYS A 63 -8.01 -9.16 1.93
N GLY A 64 -8.24 -8.53 3.07
CA GLY A 64 -7.56 -7.32 3.49
C GLY A 64 -7.17 -7.39 4.97
N PRO A 65 -6.20 -6.58 5.39
CA PRO A 65 -5.81 -6.51 6.80
C PRO A 65 -6.95 -6.04 7.70
N LEU A 66 -6.97 -6.52 8.94
CA LEU A 66 -7.73 -5.85 9.99
C LEU A 66 -7.26 -4.40 10.17
N ALA A 67 -8.18 -3.53 10.58
CA ALA A 67 -7.88 -2.10 10.75
C ALA A 67 -7.09 -1.87 12.04
N GLY A 68 -5.96 -1.17 11.93
CA GLY A 68 -5.17 -0.75 13.08
C GLY A 68 -5.71 0.51 13.75
N ILE A 69 -5.13 0.88 14.90
CA ILE A 69 -5.49 2.11 15.62
C ILE A 69 -5.46 3.36 14.70
N GLY A 70 -6.50 4.20 14.80
CA GLY A 70 -6.65 5.41 14.00
C GLY A 70 -7.11 5.18 12.55
N GLN A 71 -7.30 3.93 12.12
CA GLN A 71 -7.83 3.62 10.78
C GLN A 71 -9.35 3.51 10.78
N TYR A 72 -9.95 3.74 9.60
CA TYR A 72 -11.37 3.48 9.40
C TYR A 72 -11.71 2.02 9.62
N CYS A 73 -12.86 1.77 10.23
CA CYS A 73 -13.28 0.42 10.59
C CYS A 73 -14.76 0.19 10.32
N SER A 74 -15.08 -1.08 10.12
CA SER A 74 -16.46 -1.57 10.19
C SER A 74 -16.72 -2.24 11.53
N GLU A 75 -17.98 -2.26 11.97
CA GLU A 75 -18.36 -2.95 13.19
C GLU A 75 -18.09 -4.46 13.07
N LYS A 76 -17.42 -5.03 14.08
CA LYS A 76 -17.18 -6.48 14.15
C LYS A 76 -18.53 -7.19 14.27
N LYS A 77 -18.86 -8.02 13.29
CA LYS A 77 -20.10 -8.81 13.33
C LYS A 77 -19.86 -10.08 14.13
N ASN A 78 -20.87 -10.50 14.90
CA ASN A 78 -20.79 -11.69 15.75
C ASN A 78 -20.78 -13.02 14.97
N THR A 79 -20.96 -12.96 13.65
CA THR A 79 -20.93 -14.13 12.78
C THR A 79 -19.52 -14.27 12.20
N ASP A 80 -18.82 -15.34 12.58
CA ASP A 80 -17.54 -15.68 11.96
C ASP A 80 -17.72 -15.91 10.46
N GLY A 81 -16.89 -15.26 9.65
CA GLY A 81 -16.88 -15.47 8.20
C GLY A 81 -17.65 -14.46 7.35
N GLU A 82 -18.12 -13.34 7.90
CA GLU A 82 -18.77 -12.31 7.07
C GLU A 82 -17.82 -11.63 6.08
N VAL A 83 -18.42 -11.07 5.02
CA VAL A 83 -17.76 -10.22 4.04
C VAL A 83 -18.10 -8.77 4.38
N TYR A 84 -17.06 -7.95 4.52
CA TYR A 84 -17.17 -6.55 4.90
C TYR A 84 -17.26 -5.65 3.67
N GLU A 85 -17.97 -4.53 3.80
CA GLU A 85 -18.07 -3.49 2.78
C GLU A 85 -17.23 -2.30 3.23
N GLY A 86 -16.31 -1.84 2.38
CA GLY A 86 -15.43 -0.70 2.67
C GLY A 86 -14.22 -1.07 3.53
N TYR A 87 -14.41 -1.33 4.81
CA TYR A 87 -13.30 -1.48 5.79
C TYR A 87 -13.40 -2.77 6.59
N CYS A 88 -12.25 -3.35 6.95
CA CYS A 88 -12.20 -4.46 7.90
C CYS A 88 -12.51 -3.97 9.33
N PRO A 89 -12.91 -4.89 10.24
CA PRO A 89 -13.02 -4.57 11.65
C PRO A 89 -11.63 -4.30 12.25
N CYS A 90 -11.63 -3.68 13.43
CA CYS A 90 -10.40 -3.41 14.16
C CYS A 90 -9.69 -4.71 14.56
N GLU A 91 -8.37 -4.69 14.48
CA GLU A 91 -7.56 -5.72 15.12
C GLU A 91 -7.68 -5.62 16.65
N GLU A 92 -7.61 -6.76 17.33
CA GLU A 92 -7.58 -6.77 18.79
C GLU A 92 -6.24 -6.16 19.27
N PRO A 93 -6.23 -5.29 20.30
CA PRO A 93 -7.30 -5.04 21.27
C PRO A 93 -8.18 -3.80 21.00
N PHE A 94 -8.17 -3.23 19.80
CA PHE A 94 -8.84 -1.97 19.50
C PHE A 94 -10.36 -2.11 19.30
N THR A 95 -11.10 -1.04 19.56
CA THR A 95 -12.56 -0.98 19.39
C THR A 95 -12.94 -0.01 18.26
N CYS A 96 -14.03 -0.32 17.54
CA CYS A 96 -14.50 0.49 16.41
C CYS A 96 -15.51 1.55 16.86
N GLY A 97 -15.01 2.73 17.21
CA GLY A 97 -15.78 3.85 17.75
C GLY A 97 -16.30 4.82 16.69
N ASP A 98 -17.46 5.43 16.95
CA ASP A 98 -18.04 6.47 16.09
C ASP A 98 -17.40 7.84 16.39
N LYS A 99 -16.98 8.56 15.35
CA LYS A 99 -16.33 9.88 15.46
C LYS A 99 -17.15 11.03 14.91
N SER A 100 -18.14 10.75 14.08
CA SER A 100 -19.08 11.70 13.46
C SER A 100 -19.80 11.01 12.29
N GLU A 101 -21.00 11.44 11.90
CA GLU A 101 -21.71 11.12 10.62
C GLU A 101 -21.19 9.92 9.80
N GLY A 102 -21.28 8.70 10.34
CA GLY A 102 -20.91 7.46 9.61
C GLY A 102 -19.40 7.19 9.48
N ILE A 103 -18.57 8.03 10.08
CA ILE A 103 -17.13 7.82 10.25
C ILE A 103 -16.90 7.03 11.54
N ARG A 104 -16.38 5.82 11.37
CA ARG A 104 -15.95 4.96 12.47
C ARG A 104 -14.46 4.69 12.36
N ILE A 105 -13.76 4.78 13.49
CA ILE A 105 -12.30 4.68 13.57
C ILE A 105 -11.92 3.77 14.72
N CYS A 106 -10.86 2.97 14.53
CA CYS A 106 -10.30 2.15 15.59
C CYS A 106 -9.66 3.02 16.68
N GLU A 107 -10.07 2.80 17.92
CA GLU A 107 -9.55 3.49 19.09
C GLU A 107 -9.11 2.51 20.18
N ALA A 108 -8.45 3.05 21.21
CA ALA A 108 -8.17 2.29 22.41
C ALA A 108 -9.48 1.77 23.03
N PRO A 109 -9.48 0.57 23.63
CA PRO A 109 -10.68 -0.06 24.17
C PRO A 109 -11.40 0.77 25.23
#